data_AF-A0A962GTQ2-F1
#
_entry.id   AF-A0A962GTQ2-F1
#
_cell.length_a   1.000
_cell.length_b   1.000
_cell.length_c   1.000
_cell.angle_alpha   90.00
_cell.angle_beta   90.00
_cell.angle_gamma   90.00
#
_symmetry.space_group_name_H-M   'P 1'
#
loop_
_entity.id
_entity.type
_entity.pdbx_description
1 polymer ?
#
loop_
_entity_poly.entity_id
_entity_poly.type
_entity_poly.pdbx_seq_one_letter_code
_entity_poly.pdbx_strand_id
1 'polypeptide(L)'
;MNKIFLMLLLPFSILAQSSLVDSAKERLSHFVIYDGSYQKIAYPNGDVDANKGVCTDVVIRSYRALGVDLQQLVHEDMKQNFSAYPTIWGLTRPDSNIDHRRVPNLETFFKRHGESLVTSQNPTDYKPGDLVTWRLDNNLPHIGVVSDVPSEADPNRYKIVHNIGLGPKLDDILFDYKIVGHFRYKQ
;
A
#
# COMPACT_ATOMS: atom_id res chain seq x y z
N MET A 1 1.24 -60.29 -17.26
CA MET A 1 1.49 -59.01 -17.96
C MET A 1 1.24 -57.87 -16.98
N ASN A 2 2.26 -57.44 -16.22
CA ASN A 2 2.14 -56.32 -15.28
C ASN A 2 2.41 -55.02 -16.03
N LYS A 3 1.38 -54.20 -16.22
CA LYS A 3 1.53 -52.82 -16.73
C LYS A 3 1.98 -51.93 -15.56
N ILE A 4 3.25 -51.57 -15.55
CA ILE A 4 3.79 -50.54 -14.67
C ILE A 4 3.26 -49.19 -15.16
N PHE A 5 2.46 -48.51 -14.33
CA PHE A 5 1.96 -47.16 -14.60
C PHE A 5 3.03 -46.18 -14.14
N LEU A 6 3.76 -45.58 -15.08
CA LEU A 6 4.78 -44.57 -14.80
C LEU A 6 4.08 -43.22 -14.54
N MET A 7 3.92 -42.87 -13.27
CA MET A 7 3.35 -41.58 -12.86
C MET A 7 4.44 -40.50 -13.00
N LEU A 8 4.38 -39.72 -14.07
CA LEU A 8 5.22 -38.54 -14.30
C LEU A 8 4.89 -37.47 -13.25
N LEU A 9 5.76 -37.32 -12.24
CA LEU A 9 5.74 -36.18 -11.33
C LEU A 9 6.34 -34.98 -12.07
N LEU A 10 5.47 -34.09 -12.56
CA LEU A 10 5.89 -32.77 -13.02
C LEU A 10 6.45 -31.96 -11.84
N PRO A 11 7.62 -31.30 -11.98
CA PRO A 11 8.14 -30.45 -10.92
C PRO A 11 7.19 -29.27 -10.72
N PHE A 12 6.58 -29.20 -9.53
CA PHE A 12 5.83 -28.03 -9.09
C PHE A 12 6.83 -26.88 -8.96
N SER A 13 6.86 -25.98 -9.93
CA SER A 13 7.65 -24.75 -9.81
C SER A 13 7.04 -23.94 -8.69
N ILE A 14 7.75 -23.86 -7.55
CA ILE A 14 7.40 -22.92 -6.48
C ILE A 14 7.63 -21.53 -7.08
N LEU A 15 6.55 -20.90 -7.57
CA LEU A 15 6.57 -19.47 -7.84
C LEU A 15 6.92 -18.80 -6.50
N ALA A 16 8.06 -18.11 -6.44
CA ALA A 16 8.40 -17.30 -5.28
C ALA A 16 7.26 -16.32 -5.03
N GLN A 17 6.68 -16.36 -3.83
CA GLN A 17 5.66 -15.39 -3.44
C GLN A 17 6.30 -14.00 -3.51
N SER A 18 5.75 -13.11 -4.34
CA SER A 18 6.29 -11.76 -4.52
C SER A 18 6.22 -11.00 -3.19
N SER A 19 7.22 -10.17 -2.89
CA SER A 19 7.15 -9.32 -1.70
C SER A 19 6.27 -8.09 -1.95
N LEU A 20 5.92 -7.35 -0.88
CA LEU A 20 5.27 -6.05 -1.02
C LEU A 20 6.16 -5.06 -1.79
N VAL A 21 7.48 -5.15 -1.60
CA VAL A 21 8.45 -4.31 -2.30
C VAL A 21 8.43 -4.59 -3.80
N ASP A 22 8.41 -5.86 -4.20
CA ASP A 22 8.33 -6.25 -5.61
C ASP A 22 7.02 -5.78 -6.25
N SER A 23 5.91 -5.97 -5.53
CA SER A 23 4.58 -5.56 -5.99
C SER A 23 4.46 -4.04 -6.11
N ALA A 24 5.10 -3.28 -5.21
CA ALA A 24 5.18 -1.83 -5.29
C ALA A 24 6.05 -1.39 -6.48
N LYS A 25 7.23 -1.99 -6.66
CA LYS A 25 8.12 -1.68 -7.79
C LYS A 25 7.49 -2.02 -9.14
N GLU A 26 6.67 -3.07 -9.21
CA GLU A 26 5.88 -3.40 -10.41
C GLU A 26 5.01 -2.21 -10.85
N ARG A 27 4.44 -1.46 -9.89
CA ARG A 27 3.61 -0.28 -10.17
C ARG A 27 4.35 0.81 -10.95
N LEU A 28 5.67 0.88 -10.86
CA LEU A 28 6.51 1.86 -11.59
C LEU A 28 6.43 1.69 -13.12
N SER A 29 6.00 0.52 -13.60
CA SER A 29 5.83 0.25 -15.04
C SER A 29 4.49 0.73 -15.61
N HIS A 30 3.57 1.22 -14.77
CA HIS A 30 2.21 1.59 -15.17
C HIS A 30 2.11 3.08 -15.48
N PHE A 31 1.47 3.39 -16.61
CA PHE A 31 1.04 4.76 -16.89
C PHE A 31 -0.22 5.09 -16.08
N VAL A 32 -0.10 6.02 -15.13
CA VAL A 32 -1.19 6.43 -14.24
C VAL A 32 -1.34 7.94 -14.22
N ILE A 33 -2.55 8.39 -14.49
CA ILE A 33 -3.01 9.77 -14.33
C ILE A 33 -3.45 9.94 -12.88
N TYR A 34 -2.95 11.00 -12.23
CA TYR A 34 -3.32 11.29 -10.85
C TYR A 34 -4.78 11.77 -10.78
N ASP A 35 -5.66 10.90 -10.27
CA ASP A 35 -7.09 11.14 -10.17
C ASP A 35 -7.63 10.60 -8.84
N GLY A 36 -7.86 11.51 -7.90
CA GLY A 36 -8.47 11.24 -6.59
C GLY A 36 -9.99 11.45 -6.55
N SER A 37 -10.64 11.62 -7.70
CA SER A 37 -12.09 11.81 -7.76
C SER A 37 -12.84 10.60 -7.21
N TYR A 38 -13.99 10.86 -6.60
CA TYR A 38 -14.90 9.82 -6.14
C TYR A 38 -15.46 9.05 -7.34
N GLN A 39 -15.46 7.72 -7.24
CA GLN A 39 -16.00 6.83 -8.26
C GLN A 39 -16.72 5.67 -7.58
N LYS A 40 -17.85 5.25 -8.15
CA LYS A 40 -18.51 4.03 -7.71
C LYS A 40 -17.78 2.83 -8.29
N ILE A 41 -17.36 1.90 -7.45
CA ILE A 41 -16.56 0.73 -7.81
C ILE A 41 -17.22 -0.56 -7.28
N ALA A 42 -16.77 -1.71 -7.78
CA ALA A 42 -17.23 -3.01 -7.28
C ALA A 42 -16.84 -3.22 -5.80
N TYR A 43 -17.46 -4.22 -5.17
CA TYR A 43 -17.11 -4.65 -3.82
C TYR A 43 -17.43 -6.14 -3.63
N PRO A 44 -16.51 -6.96 -3.08
CA PRO A 44 -15.10 -6.65 -2.79
C PRO A 44 -14.25 -6.58 -4.08
N ASN A 45 -12.95 -6.32 -3.96
CA ASN A 45 -11.99 -6.23 -5.06
C ASN A 45 -12.32 -5.17 -6.14
N GLY A 46 -13.05 -4.13 -5.77
CA GLY A 46 -13.20 -2.95 -6.60
C GLY A 46 -11.89 -2.19 -6.73
N ASP A 47 -11.74 -1.58 -7.91
CA ASP A 47 -10.66 -0.66 -8.22
C ASP A 47 -11.23 0.43 -9.15
N VAL A 48 -10.55 1.58 -9.20
CA VAL A 48 -10.75 2.55 -10.27
C VAL A 48 -10.06 2.07 -11.54
N ASP A 49 -10.24 2.80 -12.65
CA ASP A 49 -9.57 2.50 -13.91
C ASP A 49 -8.06 2.28 -13.71
N ALA A 50 -7.49 1.31 -14.42
CA ALA A 50 -6.09 0.90 -14.25
C ALA A 50 -5.09 2.07 -14.50
N ASN A 51 -5.46 3.01 -15.37
CA ASN A 51 -4.68 4.21 -15.69
C ASN A 51 -4.98 5.41 -14.77
N LYS A 52 -5.76 5.22 -13.70
CA LYS A 52 -6.05 6.25 -12.69
C LYS A 52 -5.55 5.79 -11.33
N GLY A 53 -5.13 6.75 -10.50
CA GLY A 53 -4.83 6.48 -9.11
C GLY A 53 -4.07 7.59 -8.40
N VAL A 54 -4.03 7.51 -7.07
CA VAL A 54 -3.33 8.40 -6.15
C VAL A 54 -2.29 7.61 -5.33
N CYS A 55 -1.75 8.20 -4.28
CA CYS A 55 -0.75 7.56 -3.42
C CYS A 55 -1.23 6.25 -2.78
N THR A 56 -2.48 6.21 -2.31
CA THR A 56 -3.06 4.99 -1.70
C THR A 56 -3.21 3.86 -2.70
N ASP A 57 -3.49 4.14 -3.98
CA ASP A 57 -3.69 3.10 -4.99
C ASP A 57 -2.41 2.32 -5.32
N VAL A 58 -1.23 2.93 -5.09
CA VAL A 58 0.04 2.21 -5.11
C VAL A 58 0.03 1.12 -4.04
N VAL A 59 -0.31 1.48 -2.80
CA VAL A 59 -0.37 0.55 -1.65
C VAL A 59 -1.45 -0.52 -1.87
N ILE A 60 -2.66 -0.11 -2.24
CA ILE A 60 -3.81 -0.99 -2.45
C ILE A 60 -3.50 -2.05 -3.52
N ARG A 61 -3.01 -1.62 -4.70
CA ARG A 61 -2.71 -2.55 -5.79
C ARG A 61 -1.52 -3.45 -5.48
N SER A 62 -0.53 -2.94 -4.72
CA SER A 62 0.61 -3.75 -4.27
C SER A 62 0.17 -4.86 -3.32
N TYR A 63 -0.68 -4.57 -2.34
CA TYR A 63 -1.25 -5.60 -1.46
C TYR A 63 -2.18 -6.56 -2.21
N ARG A 64 -2.95 -6.06 -3.18
CA ARG A 64 -3.84 -6.90 -4.00
C ARG A 64 -3.07 -7.94 -4.82
N ALA A 65 -1.89 -7.60 -5.32
CA ALA A 65 -1.01 -8.57 -5.99
C ALA A 65 -0.57 -9.72 -5.05
N LEU A 66 -0.62 -9.49 -3.73
CA LEU A 66 -0.33 -10.49 -2.69
C LEU A 66 -1.58 -11.23 -2.19
N GLY A 67 -2.75 -10.99 -2.79
CA GLY A 67 -4.02 -11.56 -2.35
C GLY A 67 -4.68 -10.82 -1.19
N VAL A 68 -4.20 -9.63 -0.83
CA VAL A 68 -4.75 -8.81 0.26
C VAL A 68 -5.64 -7.70 -0.31
N ASP A 69 -6.95 -7.79 -0.09
CA ASP A 69 -7.89 -6.75 -0.51
C ASP A 69 -8.09 -5.69 0.59
N LEU A 70 -7.28 -4.62 0.54
CA LEU A 70 -7.43 -3.49 1.47
C LEU A 70 -8.78 -2.78 1.33
N GLN A 71 -9.48 -2.87 0.18
CA GLN A 71 -10.84 -2.34 0.07
C GLN A 71 -11.75 -3.03 1.07
N GLN A 72 -11.80 -4.36 1.03
CA GLN A 72 -12.62 -5.17 1.93
C GLN A 72 -12.20 -5.01 3.38
N LEU A 73 -10.90 -5.14 3.68
CA LEU A 73 -10.42 -5.18 5.06
C LEU A 73 -10.66 -3.85 5.80
N VAL A 74 -10.37 -2.72 5.16
CA VAL A 74 -10.62 -1.40 5.73
C VAL A 74 -12.12 -1.17 5.90
N HIS A 75 -12.92 -1.49 4.88
CA HIS A 75 -14.36 -1.27 4.93
C HIS A 75 -15.05 -2.09 6.03
N GLU A 76 -14.72 -3.38 6.17
CA GLU A 76 -15.33 -4.23 7.19
C GLU A 76 -14.89 -3.84 8.61
N ASP A 77 -13.63 -3.42 8.82
CA ASP A 77 -13.23 -2.88 10.12
C ASP A 77 -13.96 -1.56 10.44
N MET A 78 -14.11 -0.67 9.45
CA MET A 78 -14.87 0.57 9.59
C MET A 78 -16.36 0.31 9.88
N LYS A 79 -16.98 -0.72 9.29
CA LYS A 79 -18.37 -1.10 9.60
C LYS A 79 -18.56 -1.47 11.06
N GLN A 80 -17.57 -2.11 11.67
CA GLN A 80 -17.63 -2.53 13.06
C GLN A 80 -17.15 -1.43 14.02
N ASN A 81 -16.30 -0.51 13.56
CA ASN A 81 -15.55 0.41 14.41
C ASN A 81 -15.54 1.86 13.87
N PHE A 82 -16.62 2.33 13.26
CA PHE A 82 -16.63 3.60 12.52
C PHE A 82 -16.16 4.81 13.35
N SER A 83 -16.47 4.85 14.64
CA SER A 83 -16.04 5.91 15.56
C SER A 83 -14.54 5.94 15.86
N ALA A 84 -13.81 4.87 15.56
CA ALA A 84 -12.34 4.83 15.67
C ALA A 84 -11.63 5.49 14.48
N TYR A 85 -12.37 5.75 13.39
CA TYR A 85 -11.83 6.34 12.16
C TYR A 85 -12.04 7.86 12.12
N PRO A 86 -11.22 8.61 11.35
CA PRO A 86 -11.33 10.06 11.25
C PRO A 86 -12.70 10.53 10.75
N THR A 87 -13.30 11.50 11.44
CA THR A 87 -14.60 12.10 11.10
C THR A 87 -14.50 13.30 10.16
N ILE A 88 -13.30 13.59 9.63
CA ILE A 88 -12.97 14.75 8.79
C ILE A 88 -13.67 14.78 7.42
N TRP A 89 -14.43 13.73 7.08
CA TRP A 89 -15.11 13.56 5.80
C TRP A 89 -16.62 13.88 5.84
N GLY A 90 -17.17 14.19 7.02
CA GLY A 90 -18.60 14.46 7.19
C GLY A 90 -19.51 13.25 6.93
N LEU A 91 -18.97 12.04 6.93
CA LEU A 91 -19.73 10.81 6.72
C LEU A 91 -20.32 10.29 8.04
N THR A 92 -21.52 9.71 7.96
CA THR A 92 -22.20 9.06 9.09
C THR A 92 -22.06 7.53 9.10
N ARG A 93 -21.48 6.96 8.04
CA ARG A 93 -21.23 5.53 7.87
C ARG A 93 -20.06 5.28 6.92
N PRO A 94 -19.45 4.08 6.92
CA PRO A 94 -18.42 3.71 5.96
C PRO A 94 -18.93 3.74 4.51
N ASP A 95 -18.01 3.93 3.57
CA ASP A 95 -18.26 3.90 2.13
C ASP A 95 -17.17 3.08 1.41
N SER A 96 -17.54 1.86 1.01
CA SER A 96 -16.63 0.90 0.36
C SER A 96 -16.02 1.40 -0.95
N ASN A 97 -16.59 2.45 -1.55
CA ASN A 97 -16.03 3.07 -2.76
C ASN A 97 -14.76 3.90 -2.48
N ILE A 98 -14.55 4.35 -1.24
CA ILE A 98 -13.50 5.35 -0.94
C ILE A 98 -12.75 5.10 0.37
N ASP A 99 -13.26 4.26 1.28
CA ASP A 99 -12.69 4.06 2.62
C ASP A 99 -11.18 3.77 2.60
N HIS A 100 -10.76 2.79 1.80
CA HIS A 100 -9.37 2.37 1.65
C HIS A 100 -8.49 3.37 0.87
N ARG A 101 -9.09 4.28 0.09
CA ARG A 101 -8.36 5.27 -0.73
C ARG A 101 -7.99 6.53 0.06
N ARG A 102 -8.29 6.59 1.37
CA ARG A 102 -7.97 7.72 2.26
C ARG A 102 -6.80 7.37 3.16
N VAL A 103 -5.69 8.11 3.06
CA VAL A 103 -4.51 7.90 3.91
C VAL A 103 -4.84 7.91 5.41
N PRO A 104 -5.65 8.85 5.96
CA PRO A 104 -6.00 8.80 7.38
C PRO A 104 -6.77 7.55 7.81
N ASN A 105 -7.55 6.94 6.90
CA ASN A 105 -8.23 5.68 7.18
C ASN A 105 -7.24 4.52 7.20
N LEU A 106 -6.29 4.49 6.25
CA LEU A 106 -5.21 3.50 6.23
C LEU A 106 -4.32 3.60 7.47
N GLU A 107 -4.00 4.81 7.93
CA GLU A 107 -3.28 5.03 9.19
C GLU A 107 -4.00 4.39 10.38
N THR A 108 -5.31 4.61 10.52
CA THR A 108 -6.12 3.97 11.57
C THR A 108 -6.15 2.45 11.41
N PHE A 109 -6.36 1.95 10.19
CA PHE A 109 -6.41 0.52 9.93
C PHE A 109 -5.09 -0.16 10.30
N PHE A 110 -3.94 0.37 9.84
CA PHE A 110 -2.62 -0.20 10.15
C PHE A 110 -2.25 -0.09 11.63
N LYS A 111 -2.71 0.95 12.35
CA LYS A 111 -2.56 1.01 13.82
C LYS A 111 -3.32 -0.09 14.54
N ARG A 112 -4.47 -0.50 14.00
CA ARG A 112 -5.37 -1.49 14.62
C ARG A 112 -5.00 -2.93 14.25
N HIS A 113 -4.51 -3.14 13.03
CA HIS A 113 -4.33 -4.47 12.45
C HIS A 113 -2.89 -4.80 12.05
N GLY A 114 -1.99 -3.82 12.12
CA GLY A 114 -0.56 -3.99 11.85
C GLY A 114 0.30 -3.61 13.05
N GLU A 115 1.60 -3.52 12.80
CA GLU A 115 2.60 -3.03 13.74
C GLU A 115 2.82 -1.53 13.51
N SER A 116 2.69 -0.72 14.56
CA SER A 116 3.13 0.68 14.53
C SER A 116 4.59 0.75 14.96
N LEU A 117 5.43 1.21 14.04
CA LEU A 117 6.87 1.32 14.23
C LEU A 117 7.27 2.74 14.66
N VAL A 118 8.50 2.89 15.13
CA VAL A 118 9.03 4.20 15.54
C VAL A 118 9.14 5.14 14.34
N THR A 119 8.66 6.37 14.49
CA THR A 119 8.94 7.46 13.55
C THR A 119 10.17 8.21 14.05
N SER A 120 11.27 8.16 13.30
CA SER A 120 12.55 8.79 13.66
C SER A 120 13.22 9.44 12.45
N GLN A 121 14.35 10.12 12.68
CA GLN A 121 15.25 10.59 11.61
C GLN A 121 16.41 9.61 11.37
N ASN A 122 16.35 8.41 11.94
CA ASN A 122 17.36 7.38 11.73
C ASN A 122 16.94 6.50 10.53
N PRO A 123 17.65 6.54 9.39
CA PRO A 123 17.29 5.79 8.19
C PRO A 123 17.21 4.27 8.43
N THR A 124 18.00 3.74 9.36
CA THR A 124 18.02 2.30 9.63
C THR A 124 16.75 1.78 10.28
N ASP A 125 15.88 2.64 10.82
CA ASP A 125 14.63 2.23 11.45
C ASP A 125 13.59 1.78 10.40
N TYR A 126 13.73 2.23 9.16
CA TYR A 126 12.82 1.99 8.05
C TYR A 126 13.33 0.82 7.20
N LYS A 127 12.58 -0.27 7.13
CA LYS A 127 12.97 -1.48 6.40
C LYS A 127 12.15 -1.64 5.11
N PRO A 128 12.70 -2.32 4.09
CA PRO A 128 11.96 -2.63 2.88
C PRO A 128 10.61 -3.32 3.20
N GLY A 129 9.53 -2.82 2.60
CA GLY A 129 8.17 -3.28 2.83
C GLY A 129 7.43 -2.57 3.97
N ASP A 130 8.08 -1.65 4.68
CA ASP A 130 7.38 -0.76 5.62
C ASP A 130 6.54 0.27 4.86
N LEU A 131 5.48 0.73 5.50
CA LEU A 131 4.60 1.79 5.03
C LEU A 131 4.89 3.05 5.82
N VAL A 132 5.11 4.16 5.12
CA VAL A 132 5.33 5.46 5.76
C VAL A 132 4.26 6.42 5.28
N THR A 133 3.70 7.20 6.21
CA THR A 133 2.76 8.27 5.90
C THR A 133 3.32 9.62 6.27
N TRP A 134 3.01 10.60 5.45
CA TRP A 134 3.44 11.98 5.61
C TRP A 134 2.27 12.94 5.66
N ARG A 135 2.58 14.15 6.11
CA ARG A 135 1.83 15.35 5.77
C ARG A 135 2.73 16.22 4.91
N LEU A 136 2.32 16.39 3.66
CA LEU A 136 2.95 17.30 2.70
C LEU A 136 2.57 18.76 3.02
N ASP A 137 2.99 19.68 2.15
CA ASP A 137 2.54 21.07 2.20
C ASP A 137 1.02 21.17 2.28
N ASN A 138 0.54 22.19 3.01
CA ASN A 138 -0.88 22.38 3.33
C ASN A 138 -1.53 21.18 4.06
N ASN A 139 -0.73 20.39 4.77
CA ASN A 139 -1.17 19.24 5.57
C ASN A 139 -1.84 18.13 4.75
N LEU A 140 -1.50 18.02 3.45
CA LEU A 140 -2.06 17.00 2.57
C LEU A 140 -1.53 15.60 2.97
N PRO A 141 -2.41 14.61 3.29
CA PRO A 141 -1.97 13.26 3.62
C PRO A 141 -1.34 12.53 2.44
N HIS A 142 -0.24 11.82 2.69
CA HIS A 142 0.47 11.03 1.69
C HIS A 142 0.96 9.69 2.27
N ILE A 143 1.13 8.68 1.43
CA ILE A 143 1.60 7.34 1.82
C ILE A 143 2.50 6.74 0.74
N GLY A 144 3.41 5.86 1.14
CA GLY A 144 4.31 5.14 0.24
C GLY A 144 4.87 3.89 0.90
N VAL A 145 5.51 3.06 0.09
CA VAL A 145 6.17 1.81 0.49
C VAL A 145 7.68 2.04 0.49
N VAL A 146 8.36 1.68 1.58
CA VAL A 146 9.82 1.67 1.66
C VAL A 146 10.35 0.58 0.72
N SER A 147 11.18 0.96 -0.24
CA SER A 147 11.77 0.03 -1.22
C SER A 147 12.99 -0.70 -0.66
N ASP A 148 13.61 -1.53 -1.50
CA ASP A 148 14.93 -2.14 -1.29
C ASP A 148 16.06 -1.40 -2.03
N VAL A 149 15.76 -0.23 -2.62
CA VAL A 149 16.72 0.57 -3.39
C VAL A 149 17.30 1.66 -2.49
N PRO A 150 18.61 1.65 -2.19
CA PRO A 150 19.21 2.71 -1.38
C PRO A 150 19.20 4.04 -2.12
N SER A 151 19.16 5.13 -1.35
CA SER A 151 19.41 6.48 -1.81
C SER A 151 20.88 6.63 -2.24
N GLU A 152 21.13 7.40 -3.29
CA GLU A 152 22.48 7.79 -3.69
C GLU A 152 23.13 8.75 -2.69
N ALA A 153 22.33 9.52 -1.93
CA ALA A 153 22.80 10.48 -0.95
C ALA A 153 23.09 9.84 0.42
N ASP A 154 22.41 8.75 0.76
CA ASP A 154 22.64 7.97 1.98
C ASP A 154 22.33 6.48 1.75
N PRO A 155 23.35 5.59 1.70
CA PRO A 155 23.13 4.18 1.42
C PRO A 155 22.38 3.43 2.51
N ASN A 156 22.20 4.01 3.71
CA ASN A 156 21.38 3.42 4.77
C ASN A 156 19.89 3.76 4.62
N ARG A 157 19.56 4.73 3.78
CA ARG A 157 18.20 5.20 3.52
C ARG A 157 17.66 4.55 2.26
N TYR A 158 16.51 3.89 2.35
CA TYR A 158 15.83 3.38 1.17
C TYR A 158 14.92 4.43 0.54
N LYS A 159 14.85 4.43 -0.79
CA LYS A 159 13.89 5.21 -1.57
C LYS A 159 12.47 4.71 -1.34
N ILE A 160 11.50 5.55 -1.68
CA ILE A 160 10.08 5.29 -1.48
C ILE A 160 9.40 5.04 -2.83
N VAL A 161 8.59 4.00 -2.91
CA VAL A 161 7.62 3.83 -4.00
C VAL A 161 6.31 4.52 -3.61
N HIS A 162 5.88 5.51 -4.39
CA HIS A 162 4.66 6.29 -4.15
C HIS A 162 4.14 6.93 -5.43
N ASN A 163 3.02 7.66 -5.35
CA ASN A 163 2.50 8.48 -6.45
C ASN A 163 2.04 9.84 -5.90
N ILE A 164 2.66 10.93 -6.37
CA ILE A 164 2.40 12.32 -5.92
C ILE A 164 2.15 13.26 -7.12
N GLY A 165 1.26 12.84 -8.04
CA GLY A 165 0.78 13.69 -9.14
C GLY A 165 1.24 13.30 -10.54
N LEU A 166 2.44 12.72 -10.65
CA LEU A 166 3.08 12.37 -11.94
C LEU A 166 3.20 10.86 -12.15
N GLY A 167 2.25 10.09 -11.61
CA GLY A 167 2.26 8.62 -11.63
C GLY A 167 3.17 7.99 -10.56
N PRO A 168 3.19 6.65 -10.48
CA PRO A 168 4.09 5.90 -9.61
C PRO A 168 5.56 6.22 -9.88
N LYS A 169 6.32 6.49 -8.81
CA LYS A 169 7.73 6.83 -8.84
C LYS A 169 8.49 6.19 -7.69
N LEU A 170 9.80 6.11 -7.88
CA LEU A 170 10.78 5.70 -6.86
C LEU A 170 11.66 6.92 -6.54
N ASP A 171 11.29 7.66 -5.50
CA ASP A 171 11.98 8.91 -5.13
C ASP A 171 12.60 8.81 -3.73
N ASP A 172 13.68 9.55 -3.50
CA ASP A 172 14.34 9.64 -2.19
C ASP A 172 13.65 10.70 -1.31
N ILE A 173 12.43 10.40 -0.86
CA ILE A 173 11.56 11.37 -0.15
C ILE A 173 11.31 11.03 1.32
N LEU A 174 11.99 10.02 1.89
CA LEU A 174 11.66 9.49 3.21
C LEU A 174 11.62 10.58 4.28
N PHE A 175 12.56 11.53 4.24
CA PHE A 175 12.70 12.61 5.21
C PHE A 175 12.38 14.01 4.67
N ASP A 176 11.83 14.11 3.45
CA ASP A 176 11.51 15.40 2.81
C ASP A 176 10.28 16.08 3.41
N TYR A 177 9.39 15.28 4.02
CA TYR A 177 8.14 15.73 4.60
C TYR A 177 7.98 15.24 6.04
N LYS A 178 7.03 15.82 6.77
CA LYS A 178 6.72 15.40 8.13
C LYS A 178 6.14 13.98 8.12
N ILE A 179 6.92 13.01 8.60
CA ILE A 179 6.45 11.66 8.90
C ILE A 179 5.42 11.73 10.04
N VAL A 180 4.27 11.10 9.84
CA VAL A 180 3.20 11.01 10.86
C VAL A 180 2.77 9.57 11.16
N GLY A 181 3.25 8.61 10.38
CA GLY A 181 3.00 7.19 10.59
C GLY A 181 4.09 6.35 9.97
N HIS A 182 4.43 5.26 10.64
CA HIS A 182 5.36 4.24 10.18
C HIS A 182 4.79 2.89 10.61
N PHE A 183 4.53 2.02 9.64
CA PHE A 183 3.77 0.80 9.88
C PHE A 183 4.39 -0.39 9.16
N ARG A 184 4.14 -1.57 9.72
CA ARG A 184 4.33 -2.83 9.02
C ARG A 184 3.06 -3.66 9.10
N TYR A 185 2.57 -4.07 7.94
CA TYR A 185 1.38 -4.92 7.84
C TYR A 185 1.73 -6.17 7.05
N LYS A 186 1.83 -7.30 7.77
CA LYS A 186 2.10 -8.63 7.22
C LYS A 186 0.79 -9.41 7.16
N GLN A 187 0.51 -10.04 6.02
CA GLN A 187 -0.39 -11.18 5.92
C GLN A 187 0.38 -12.35 5.34
#